data_AF-A0AA35PB22-F1
#
_entry.id   AF-A0AA35PB22-F1
#
_cell.length_a   1.000
_cell.length_b   1.000
_cell.length_c   1.000
_cell.angle_alpha   90.00
_cell.angle_beta   90.00
_cell.angle_gamma   90.00
#
_symmetry.space_group_name_H-M   'P 1'
#
loop_
_entity.id
_entity.type
_entity.pdbx_description
1 polymer ?
#
loop_
_entity_poly.entity_id
_entity_poly.type
_entity_poly.pdbx_seq_one_letter_code
_entity_poly.pdbx_strand_id
1 'polypeptide(L)'
;MNLSLLGRIGVIKMNILPKVFFLFQSVLVISSAACFKKWQKDITKFIWKGKKPRIKHKLLMDIKDSGGFSLPDFKLYYEAACIAWIWDWIKLENTDILELKGHDNRFRWHAY
;
A
#
# COMPACT_ATOMS: atom_id res chain seq x y z
N MET A 1 -15.80 -11.38 16.75
CA MET A 1 -14.43 -11.97 16.76
C MET A 1 -13.55 -11.24 17.79
N ASN A 2 -13.12 -11.91 18.85
CA ASN A 2 -12.31 -11.29 19.92
C ASN A 2 -10.81 -11.41 19.63
N LEU A 3 -10.29 -10.50 18.82
CA LEU A 3 -8.85 -10.44 18.52
C LEU A 3 -8.08 -9.64 19.58
N SER A 4 -6.87 -10.10 19.93
CA SER A 4 -5.89 -9.34 20.72
C SER A 4 -5.44 -8.07 19.96
N LEU A 5 -4.71 -7.17 20.62
CA LEU A 5 -4.16 -5.97 19.96
C LEU A 5 -3.21 -6.35 18.83
N LEU A 6 -2.26 -7.25 19.12
CA LEU A 6 -1.33 -7.81 18.14
C LEU A 6 -2.05 -8.55 17.01
N GLY A 7 -3.10 -9.32 17.33
CA GLY A 7 -3.92 -9.99 16.33
C GLY A 7 -4.59 -9.01 15.36
N ARG A 8 -5.12 -7.88 15.85
CA ARG A 8 -5.70 -6.83 15.00
C ARG A 8 -4.64 -6.19 14.08
N ILE A 9 -3.46 -5.91 14.61
CA ILE A 9 -2.34 -5.38 13.82
C ILE A 9 -1.91 -6.41 12.75
N GLY A 10 -1.83 -7.69 13.11
CA GLY A 10 -1.54 -8.78 12.18
C GLY A 10 -2.56 -8.87 11.04
N VAL A 11 -3.87 -8.76 11.34
CA VAL A 11 -4.92 -8.75 10.30
C VAL A 11 -4.74 -7.58 9.34
N ILE A 12 -4.40 -6.39 9.83
CA ILE A 12 -4.13 -5.22 8.97
C ILE A 12 -2.94 -5.52 8.04
N LYS A 13 -1.84 -6.04 8.59
CA LYS A 13 -0.63 -6.39 7.82
C LYS A 13 -0.88 -7.48 6.78
N MET A 14 -1.66 -8.49 7.11
CA MET A 14 -1.83 -9.67 6.25
C MET A 14 -2.94 -9.50 5.22
N ASN A 15 -4.01 -8.77 5.54
CA ASN A 15 -5.20 -8.71 4.67
C ASN A 15 -5.36 -7.34 4.01
N ILE A 16 -5.17 -6.25 4.76
CA ILE A 16 -5.43 -4.89 4.25
C ILE A 16 -4.23 -4.38 3.47
N LEU A 17 -3.03 -4.53 4.03
CA LEU A 17 -1.79 -4.04 3.41
C LEU A 17 -1.59 -4.54 1.98
N PRO A 18 -1.66 -5.86 1.65
CA PRO A 18 -1.44 -6.31 0.27
C PRO A 18 -2.49 -5.77 -0.71
N LYS A 19 -3.76 -5.64 -0.28
CA LYS A 19 -4.83 -5.10 -1.12
C LYS A 19 -4.61 -3.62 -1.44
N VAL A 20 -4.26 -2.84 -0.42
CA VAL A 20 -3.98 -1.41 -0.57
C VAL A 20 -2.69 -1.19 -1.38
N PHE A 21 -1.67 -2.02 -1.16
CA PHE A 21 -0.42 -1.94 -1.90
C PHE A 21 -0.60 -2.23 -3.39
N PHE A 22 -1.40 -3.24 -3.75
CA PHE A 22 -1.78 -3.50 -5.14
C PHE A 22 -2.43 -2.28 -5.80
N LEU A 23 -3.32 -1.60 -5.08
CA LEU A 23 -3.96 -0.37 -5.58
C LEU A 23 -2.96 0.77 -5.75
N PHE A 24 -2.00 0.92 -4.84
CA PHE A 24 -0.94 1.94 -4.99
C PHE A 24 -0.07 1.69 -6.23
N GLN A 25 0.25 0.44 -6.53
CA GLN A 25 1.01 0.10 -7.73
C GLN A 25 0.20 0.27 -9.02
N SER A 26 -1.11 -0.01 -8.98
CA SER A 26 -1.97 0.02 -10.16
C SER A 26 -2.55 1.40 -10.47
N VAL A 27 -2.84 2.18 -9.43
CA VAL A 27 -3.52 3.48 -9.50
C VAL A 27 -2.71 4.47 -8.66
N LEU A 28 -1.60 4.95 -9.23
CA LEU A 28 -0.73 5.99 -8.66
C LEU A 28 -1.42 7.36 -8.44
N VAL A 29 -2.74 7.44 -8.62
CA VAL A 29 -3.54 8.67 -8.53
C VAL A 29 -4.09 8.92 -7.11
N ILE A 30 -3.98 7.98 -6.18
CA ILE A 30 -4.56 8.11 -4.82
C ILE A 30 -3.71 9.07 -3.96
N SER A 31 -3.84 10.37 -4.20
CA SER A 31 -3.00 11.43 -3.60
C SER A 31 -3.82 12.49 -2.85
N SER A 32 -4.94 12.10 -2.23
CA SER A 32 -5.65 13.01 -1.33
C SER A 32 -5.18 12.76 0.10
N ALA A 33 -4.48 13.73 0.69
CA ALA A 33 -4.08 13.69 2.10
C ALA A 33 -5.28 13.47 3.05
N ALA A 34 -6.48 13.87 2.62
CA ALA A 34 -7.73 13.61 3.33
C ALA A 34 -8.10 12.12 3.34
N CYS A 35 -7.83 11.39 2.26
CA CYS A 35 -8.06 9.94 2.17
C CYS A 35 -7.21 9.19 3.20
N PHE A 36 -5.89 9.49 3.26
CA PHE A 36 -4.99 8.89 4.24
C PHE A 36 -5.41 9.17 5.68
N LYS A 37 -5.82 10.42 5.99
CA LYS A 37 -6.36 10.77 7.32
C LYS A 37 -7.61 9.96 7.67
N LYS A 38 -8.51 9.74 6.70
CA LYS A 38 -9.72 8.94 6.89
C LYS A 38 -9.38 7.48 7.16
N TRP A 39 -8.51 6.88 6.33
CA TRP A 39 -8.05 5.51 6.55
C TRP A 39 -7.34 5.33 7.89
N GLN A 40 -6.47 6.27 8.26
CA GLN A 40 -5.78 6.24 9.55
C GLN A 40 -6.76 6.28 10.73
N LYS A 41 -7.83 7.07 10.63
CA LYS A 41 -8.91 7.11 11.63
C LYS A 41 -9.64 5.78 11.74
N ASP A 42 -9.96 5.15 10.61
CA ASP A 42 -10.67 3.87 10.56
C ASP A 42 -9.82 2.71 11.10
N ILE A 43 -8.54 2.65 10.73
CA ILE A 43 -7.56 1.70 11.28
C ILE A 43 -7.44 1.87 12.79
N THR A 44 -7.30 3.12 13.26
CA THR A 44 -7.20 3.41 14.69
C THR A 44 -8.46 2.94 15.42
N LYS A 45 -9.64 3.20 14.85
CA LYS A 45 -10.92 2.74 15.41
C LYS A 45 -10.98 1.20 15.48
N PHE A 46 -10.49 0.50 14.45
CA PHE A 46 -10.42 -0.97 14.43
C PHE A 46 -9.45 -1.52 15.48
N ILE A 47 -8.22 -0.98 15.54
CA ILE A 47 -7.18 -1.40 16.49
C ILE A 47 -7.66 -1.23 17.93
N TRP A 48 -8.35 -0.13 18.25
CA TRP A 48 -8.80 0.14 19.61
C TRP A 48 -10.23 -0.33 19.90
N LYS A 49 -10.92 -0.96 18.93
CA LYS A 49 -12.34 -1.34 19.04
C LYS A 49 -13.23 -0.17 19.49
N GLY A 50 -13.00 1.02 18.93
CA GLY A 50 -13.70 2.25 19.32
C GLY A 50 -13.35 2.82 20.70
N LYS A 51 -12.43 2.20 21.45
CA LYS A 51 -11.92 2.75 22.71
C LYS A 51 -10.87 3.83 22.44
N LYS A 52 -10.59 4.65 23.47
CA LYS A 52 -9.53 5.67 23.40
C LYS A 52 -8.15 4.99 23.19
N PRO A 53 -7.33 5.48 22.24
CA PRO A 53 -5.98 4.97 22.04
C PRO A 53 -5.14 5.07 23.31
N ARG A 54 -4.47 3.98 23.69
CA ARG A 54 -3.56 3.95 24.85
C ARG A 54 -2.10 4.18 24.47
N ILE A 55 -1.76 3.90 23.21
CA ILE A 55 -0.40 4.04 22.68
C ILE A 55 -0.40 5.16 21.65
N LYS A 56 0.63 6.02 21.67
CA LYS A 56 0.84 7.06 20.67
C LYS A 56 0.98 6.43 19.29
N HIS A 57 0.34 6.99 18.28
CA HIS A 57 0.35 6.45 16.91
C HIS A 57 1.77 6.26 16.35
N LYS A 58 2.68 7.19 16.65
CA LYS A 58 4.09 7.12 16.25
C LYS A 58 4.78 5.85 16.76
N LEU A 59 4.56 5.49 18.04
CA LEU A 59 5.10 4.26 18.63
C LEU A 59 4.44 3.00 18.05
N LEU A 60 3.17 3.10 17.65
CA LEU A 60 2.47 1.98 17.03
C LEU A 60 3.08 1.61 15.66
N MET A 61 3.53 2.61 14.90
CA MET A 61 4.14 2.43 13.57
C MET A 61 5.63 2.09 13.63
N ASP A 62 6.30 2.45 14.72
CA ASP A 62 7.74 2.22 14.87
C ASP A 62 8.09 0.73 14.78
N ILE A 63 9.32 0.44 14.36
CA ILE A 63 9.81 -0.93 14.17
C ILE A 63 9.85 -1.68 15.50
N LYS A 64 9.75 -3.02 15.43
CA LYS A 64 9.76 -3.85 16.63
C LYS A 64 11.05 -3.74 17.42
N ASP A 65 12.19 -3.58 16.73
CA ASP A 65 13.51 -3.49 17.35
C ASP A 65 13.65 -2.22 18.21
N SER A 66 12.93 -1.14 17.86
CA SER A 66 12.83 0.10 18.64
C SER A 66 11.76 0.04 19.75
N GLY A 67 11.16 -1.13 20.00
CA GLY A 67 10.05 -1.30 20.96
C GLY A 67 8.68 -0.89 20.43
N GLY A 68 8.55 -0.71 19.11
CA GLY A 68 7.29 -0.41 18.44
C GLY A 68 6.45 -1.64 18.07
N PHE A 69 5.30 -1.41 17.42
CA PHE A 69 4.39 -2.48 16.99
C PHE A 69 4.41 -2.72 15.47
N SER A 70 5.18 -1.93 14.73
CA SER A 70 5.39 -2.02 13.29
C SER A 70 4.07 -1.94 12.50
N LEU A 71 3.09 -1.17 12.96
CA LEU A 71 1.87 -0.91 12.19
C LEU A 71 2.23 -0.25 10.84
N PRO A 72 1.72 -0.73 9.69
CA PRO A 72 2.04 -0.13 8.41
C PRO A 72 1.46 1.29 8.30
N ASP A 73 2.31 2.23 7.86
CA ASP A 73 1.90 3.58 7.50
C ASP A 73 1.55 3.64 6.00
N PHE A 74 0.25 3.68 5.68
CA PHE A 74 -0.20 3.67 4.29
C PHE A 74 0.28 4.87 3.47
N LYS A 75 0.55 6.02 4.10
CA LYS A 75 1.11 7.18 3.39
C LYS A 75 2.54 6.90 2.95
N LEU A 76 3.35 6.34 3.86
CA LEU A 76 4.74 5.99 3.57
C LEU A 76 4.84 4.87 2.52
N TYR A 77 3.96 3.87 2.59
CA TYR A 77 3.88 2.81 1.55
C TYR A 77 3.49 3.37 0.18
N TYR A 78 2.58 4.34 0.13
CA TYR A 78 2.19 5.01 -1.11
C TYR A 78 3.35 5.82 -1.70
N GLU A 79 4.04 6.62 -0.89
CA GLU A 79 5.21 7.38 -1.30
C GLU A 79 6.33 6.47 -1.83
N ALA A 80 6.59 5.36 -1.14
CA ALA A 80 7.56 4.36 -1.59
C ALA A 80 7.16 3.73 -2.93
N ALA A 81 5.88 3.41 -3.13
CA ALA A 81 5.38 2.89 -4.40
C ALA A 81 5.54 3.92 -5.54
N CYS A 82 5.28 5.20 -5.28
CA CYS A 82 5.49 6.27 -6.27
C CYS A 82 6.96 6.40 -6.66
N ILE A 83 7.87 6.36 -5.68
CA ILE A 83 9.32 6.44 -5.94
C ILE A 83 9.79 5.22 -6.74
N ALA A 84 9.32 4.02 -6.41
CA ALA A 84 9.64 2.82 -7.17
C ALA A 84 9.22 2.94 -8.65
N TRP A 85 8.03 3.46 -8.91
CA TRP A 85 7.56 3.73 -10.27
C TRP A 85 8.42 4.78 -10.99
N ILE A 86 8.76 5.89 -10.34
CA ILE A 86 9.63 6.91 -10.92
C ILE A 86 11.01 6.32 -11.25
N TRP A 87 11.54 5.47 -10.36
CA TRP A 87 12.82 4.81 -10.56
C TRP A 87 12.80 3.88 -11.78
N ASP A 88 11.76 3.07 -11.93
CA ASP A 88 11.58 2.20 -13.10
C ASP A 88 11.51 3.02 -14.40
N TRP A 89 10.82 4.17 -14.39
CA TRP A 89 10.76 5.09 -15.52
C TRP A 89 12.11 5.69 -15.88
N ILE A 90 12.94 6.04 -14.89
CA ILE A 90 14.28 6.59 -15.12
C ILE A 90 15.23 5.51 -15.66
N LYS A 91 15.11 4.28 -15.15
CA LYS A 91 16.03 3.19 -15.48
C LYS A 91 15.82 2.64 -16.90
N LEU A 92 14.60 2.72 -17.46
CA LEU A 92 14.27 2.32 -18.84
C LEU A 92 14.69 0.90 -19.26
N GLU A 93 15.01 0.01 -18.31
CA GLU A 93 15.49 -1.36 -18.56
C GLU A 93 14.38 -2.30 -19.07
N ASN A 94 13.11 -1.99 -18.78
CA ASN A 94 11.95 -2.74 -19.26
C ASN A 94 11.25 -1.96 -20.38
N THR A 95 11.62 -2.21 -21.62
CA THR A 95 10.87 -1.73 -22.80
C THR A 95 9.51 -2.42 -22.95
N ASP A 96 9.32 -3.61 -22.40
CA ASP A 96 8.08 -4.40 -22.50
C ASP A 96 6.84 -3.75 -21.84
N ILE A 97 7.03 -2.89 -20.84
CA ILE A 97 5.94 -2.11 -20.21
C ILE A 97 5.59 -0.84 -20.98
N LEU A 98 6.53 -0.36 -21.81
CA LEU A 98 6.37 0.82 -22.67
C LEU A 98 5.91 0.44 -24.08
N GLU A 99 6.17 -0.79 -24.51
CA GLU A 99 5.57 -1.38 -25.70
C GLU A 99 4.09 -1.65 -25.43
N LEU A 100 3.23 -0.77 -25.96
CA LEU A 100 1.83 -1.11 -26.17
C LEU A 100 1.78 -2.35 -27.07
N LYS A 101 1.61 -3.53 -26.44
CA LYS A 101 1.45 -4.88 -27.04
C LYS A 101 0.31 -5.02 -28.07
N GLY A 102 -0.23 -3.92 -28.59
CA GLY A 102 -1.27 -3.86 -29.61
C GLY A 102 -0.98 -2.89 -30.77
N HIS A 103 0.17 -2.20 -30.83
CA HIS A 103 0.46 -1.32 -31.98
C HIS A 103 0.61 -2.12 -33.30
N ASP A 104 0.93 -3.41 -33.22
CA ASP A 104 1.20 -4.25 -34.39
C ASP A 104 0.24 -5.44 -34.57
N ASN A 105 -1.02 -5.30 -34.14
CA ASN A 105 -2.05 -6.32 -34.38
C ASN A 105 -2.62 -6.33 -35.83
N ARG A 106 -1.99 -5.61 -36.77
CA ARG A 106 -2.39 -5.64 -38.20
C ARG A 106 -1.76 -6.76 -39.01
N PHE A 107 -0.60 -7.30 -38.60
CA PHE A 107 0.14 -8.28 -39.43
C PHE A 107 0.03 -9.74 -38.99
N ARG A 108 -0.60 -10.04 -37.85
CA ARG A 108 -0.57 -11.39 -37.25
C ARG A 108 -1.81 -12.28 -37.50
N TRP A 109 -2.81 -11.81 -38.25
CA TRP A 109 -4.06 -12.55 -38.51
C TRP A 109 -4.03 -13.48 -39.74
N HIS A 110 -2.91 -13.59 -40.46
CA HIS A 110 -2.81 -14.37 -41.70
C HIS A 110 -1.79 -15.51 -41.69
N ALA A 111 -1.45 -16.06 -40.51
CA ALA A 111 -0.64 -17.26 -40.40
C ALA A 111 -1.49 -18.46 -39.94
N TYR A 112 -2.29 -18.99 -40.86
CA TYR A 112 -2.80 -20.36 -40.88
C TYR A 112 -2.56 -20.93 -42.27
#